data_AF-A0A3D4JCL9-F1
#
_entry.id   AF-A0A3D4JCL9-F1
#
_cell.length_a   1.000
_cell.length_b   1.000
_cell.length_c   1.000
_cell.angle_alpha   90.00
_cell.angle_beta   90.00
_cell.angle_gamma   90.00
#
_symmetry.space_group_name_H-M   'P 1'
#
loop_
_entity.id
_entity.type
_entity.pdbx_description
1 polymer ?
#
loop_
_entity_poly.entity_id
_entity_poly.type
_entity_poly.pdbx_seq_one_letter_code
_entity_poly.pdbx_strand_id
1 'polypeptide(L)'
;MNKIAFYWSGIVGLISVVWQIFTYYMRFGKFNQLATVTDYVMFFLAGTLGGLILIFFLNRQETIKGWWVVMIAFASATPVAMIFMLGGGLLGFIGTLIFPQIPWGIFTWLGSILGKFLGKRG
;
A
#
# COMPACT_ATOMS: atom_id res chain seq x y z
N MET A 1 -22.23 -6.04 0.00
CA MET A 1 -20.99 -6.36 0.74
C MET A 1 -20.81 -5.37 1.89
N ASN A 2 -20.33 -5.82 3.05
CA ASN A 2 -20.07 -4.92 4.18
C ASN A 2 -18.89 -3.99 3.84
N LYS A 3 -19.01 -2.72 4.20
CA LYS A 3 -17.93 -1.75 4.02
C LYS A 3 -16.72 -2.17 4.84
N ILE A 4 -15.55 -2.15 4.24
CA ILE A 4 -14.29 -2.33 4.97
C ILE A 4 -14.11 -1.20 5.96
N ALA A 5 -13.77 -1.60 7.17
CA ALA A 5 -13.52 -0.69 8.27
C ALA A 5 -12.16 0.02 8.14
N PHE A 6 -12.09 1.22 8.70
CA PHE A 6 -10.93 2.10 8.60
C PHE A 6 -9.64 1.51 9.17
N TYR A 7 -9.72 0.57 10.13
CA TYR A 7 -8.55 -0.04 10.77
C TYR A 7 -7.64 -0.79 9.78
N TRP A 8 -8.15 -1.22 8.63
CA TRP A 8 -7.34 -1.84 7.58
C TRP A 8 -6.27 -0.89 7.03
N SER A 9 -6.48 0.42 7.08
CA SER A 9 -5.46 1.40 6.70
C SER A 9 -4.26 1.36 7.65
N GLY A 10 -4.51 1.27 8.96
CA GLY A 10 -3.47 1.11 9.96
C GLY A 10 -2.69 -0.19 9.79
N ILE A 11 -3.33 -1.28 9.36
CA ILE A 11 -2.65 -2.55 9.05
C ILE A 11 -1.64 -2.35 7.91
N VAL A 12 -2.03 -1.68 6.82
CA VAL A 12 -1.11 -1.38 5.71
C VAL A 12 0.03 -0.44 6.16
N GLY A 13 -0.27 0.51 7.03
CA GLY A 13 0.72 1.34 7.72
C GLY A 13 1.78 0.51 8.45
N LEU A 14 1.35 -0.42 9.30
CA LEU A 14 2.24 -1.30 10.06
C LEU A 14 3.05 -2.22 9.12
N ILE A 15 2.43 -2.78 8.08
CA ILE A 15 3.12 -3.59 7.07
C ILE A 15 4.24 -2.79 6.40
N SER A 16 4.01 -1.51 6.11
CA SER A 16 5.01 -0.65 5.45
C SER A 16 6.22 -0.40 6.35
N VAL A 17 6.01 -0.26 7.67
CA VAL A 17 7.09 -0.18 8.66
C VAL A 17 7.87 -1.48 8.73
N VAL A 18 7.18 -2.61 8.87
CA VAL A 18 7.80 -3.95 8.92
C VAL A 18 8.59 -4.23 7.66
N TRP A 19 8.06 -3.86 6.49
CA TRP A 19 8.72 -4.01 5.21
C TRP A 19 10.05 -3.24 5.16
N GLN A 20 10.08 -2.00 5.66
CA GLN A 20 11.31 -1.23 5.72
C GLN A 20 12.36 -1.92 6.60
N ILE A 21 11.96 -2.37 7.80
CA ILE A 21 12.87 -3.01 8.76
C ILE A 21 13.47 -4.26 8.12
N PHE A 22 12.60 -5.08 7.50
CA PHE A 22 12.99 -6.28 6.79
C PHE A 22 13.95 -5.98 5.63
N THR A 23 13.62 -5.00 4.79
CA THR A 23 14.44 -4.65 3.61
C THR A 23 15.83 -4.16 4.04
N TYR A 24 15.91 -3.34 5.09
CA TYR A 24 17.18 -2.87 5.62
C TYR A 24 18.00 -4.02 6.20
N TYR A 25 17.38 -4.88 7.02
CA TYR A 25 18.04 -6.04 7.60
C TYR A 25 18.58 -7.00 6.53
N MET A 26 17.78 -7.30 5.51
CA MET A 26 18.19 -8.14 4.39
C MET A 26 19.34 -7.54 3.58
N ARG A 27 19.39 -6.20 3.45
CA ARG A 27 20.45 -5.52 2.70
C ARG A 27 21.77 -5.42 3.46
N PHE A 28 21.72 -5.18 4.78
CA PHE A 28 22.91 -4.84 5.57
C PHE A 28 23.24 -5.84 6.69
N GLY A 29 22.42 -6.87 6.89
CA GLY A 29 22.63 -7.91 7.92
C GLY A 29 22.45 -7.42 9.37
N LYS A 30 21.91 -6.22 9.58
CA LYS A 30 21.73 -5.60 10.90
C LYS A 30 20.55 -4.65 10.92
N PHE A 31 20.03 -4.34 12.12
CA PHE A 31 19.01 -3.32 12.30
C PHE A 31 19.55 -1.91 12.01
N ASN A 32 18.68 -1.02 11.55
CA ASN A 32 19.06 0.36 11.28
C ASN A 32 19.15 1.18 12.57
N GLN A 33 20.35 1.30 13.14
CA GLN A 33 20.59 2.14 14.32
C GLN A 33 20.54 3.65 14.03
N LEU A 34 20.55 4.04 12.75
CA LEU A 34 20.49 5.44 12.33
C LEU A 34 19.05 5.88 11.99
N ALA A 35 18.10 4.94 11.92
CA ALA A 35 16.70 5.28 11.68
C ALA A 35 16.14 6.06 12.86
N THR A 36 15.53 7.20 12.56
CA THR A 36 14.83 8.01 13.55
C THR A 36 13.39 7.54 13.70
N VAL A 37 12.76 7.91 14.82
CA VAL A 37 11.31 7.68 15.02
C VAL A 37 10.51 8.33 13.89
N THR A 38 10.94 9.50 13.42
CA THR A 38 10.31 10.22 12.30
C THR A 38 10.29 9.39 11.03
N ASP A 39 11.36 8.65 10.72
CA ASP A 39 11.41 7.79 9.53
C ASP A 39 10.31 6.72 9.58
N TYR A 40 10.19 6.03 10.72
CA TYR A 40 9.15 5.02 10.93
C TYR A 40 7.74 5.60 10.87
N VAL A 41 7.54 6.79 11.43
CA VAL A 41 6.25 7.51 11.33
C VAL A 41 5.94 7.81 9.86
N MET A 42 6.91 8.25 9.06
CA MET A 42 6.68 8.54 7.64
C MET A 42 6.33 7.28 6.85
N PHE A 43 7.01 6.15 7.10
CA PHE A 43 6.65 4.87 6.48
C PHE A 43 5.25 4.40 6.90
N PHE A 44 4.90 4.55 8.18
CA PHE A 44 3.57 4.24 8.68
C PHE A 44 2.50 5.09 8.01
N LEU A 45 2.71 6.41 7.90
CA LEU A 45 1.77 7.33 7.27
C LEU A 45 1.63 7.03 5.77
N ALA A 46 2.74 6.79 5.07
CA ALA A 46 2.74 6.40 3.67
C ALA A 46 1.91 5.11 3.44
N GLY A 47 2.13 4.10 4.28
CA GLY A 47 1.36 2.86 4.25
C GLY A 47 -0.11 3.07 4.59
N THR A 48 -0.41 3.92 5.57
CA THR A 48 -1.79 4.27 5.94
C THR A 48 -2.53 4.91 4.77
N LEU A 49 -1.90 5.86 4.07
CA LEU A 49 -2.44 6.45 2.85
C LEU A 49 -2.70 5.40 1.76
N GLY A 50 -1.78 4.45 1.57
CA GLY A 50 -1.96 3.33 0.66
C GLY A 50 -3.15 2.45 1.06
N GLY A 51 -3.32 2.20 2.35
CA GLY A 51 -4.48 1.49 2.88
C GLY A 51 -5.79 2.25 2.69
N LEU A 52 -5.81 3.58 2.74
CA LEU A 52 -6.99 4.38 2.41
C LEU A 52 -7.36 4.25 0.93
N ILE A 53 -6.37 4.24 0.03
CA ILE A 53 -6.58 3.98 -1.40
C ILE A 53 -7.23 2.60 -1.58
N LEU A 54 -6.70 1.57 -0.91
CA LEU A 54 -7.25 0.22 -0.95
C LEU A 54 -8.72 0.19 -0.47
N ILE A 55 -9.01 0.78 0.70
CA ILE A 55 -10.37 0.85 1.26
C ILE A 55 -11.32 1.57 0.30
N PHE A 56 -10.88 2.68 -0.28
CA PHE A 56 -11.66 3.47 -1.22
C PHE A 56 -12.12 2.64 -2.42
N PHE A 57 -11.24 1.81 -2.98
CA PHE A 57 -11.56 0.97 -4.14
C PHE A 57 -12.33 -0.30 -3.77
N LEU A 58 -12.01 -0.95 -2.64
CA LEU A 58 -12.72 -2.13 -2.18
C LEU A 58 -14.19 -1.83 -1.84
N ASN A 59 -14.46 -0.67 -1.25
CA ASN A 59 -15.82 -0.22 -0.92
C ASN A 59 -16.68 0.16 -2.14
N ARG A 60 -16.10 0.16 -3.36
CA ARG A 60 -16.80 0.40 -4.63
C ARG A 60 -17.08 -0.88 -5.42
N GLN A 61 -16.72 -2.04 -4.87
CA GLN A 61 -17.00 -3.34 -5.49
C GLN A 61 -18.32 -3.89 -4.96
N GLU A 62 -19.20 -4.27 -5.88
CA GLU A 62 -20.52 -4.84 -5.56
C GLU A 62 -20.45 -6.37 -5.37
N THR A 63 -19.43 -7.01 -5.94
CA THR A 63 -19.25 -8.46 -5.93
C THR A 63 -17.99 -8.89 -5.17
N ILE A 64 -18.05 -10.09 -4.57
CA ILE A 64 -16.90 -10.68 -3.87
C ILE A 64 -15.73 -10.96 -4.83
N LYS A 65 -16.02 -11.32 -6.08
CA LYS A 65 -15.00 -11.51 -7.12
C LYS A 65 -14.25 -10.20 -7.38
N GLY A 66 -14.97 -9.10 -7.60
CA GLY A 66 -14.34 -7.79 -7.84
C GLY A 66 -13.53 -7.31 -6.65
N TRP A 67 -14.00 -7.59 -5.43
CA TRP A 67 -13.26 -7.30 -4.21
C TRP A 67 -11.91 -8.01 -4.15
N TRP A 68 -11.87 -9.31 -4.44
CA TRP A 68 -10.62 -10.07 -4.49
C TRP A 68 -9.68 -9.60 -5.58
N VAL A 69 -10.20 -9.21 -6.75
CA VAL A 69 -9.38 -8.66 -7.84
C VAL A 69 -8.66 -7.39 -7.40
N VAL A 70 -9.36 -6.46 -6.71
CA VAL A 70 -8.74 -5.24 -6.17
C VAL A 70 -7.67 -5.56 -5.12
N MET A 71 -7.95 -6.51 -4.22
CA MET A 71 -6.97 -6.95 -3.22
C MET A 71 -5.70 -7.51 -3.87
N ILE A 72 -5.85 -8.39 -4.87
CA ILE A 72 -4.72 -8.99 -5.59
C ILE A 72 -3.94 -7.91 -6.33
N ALA A 73 -4.62 -6.95 -6.97
CA ALA A 73 -3.97 -5.84 -7.66
C ALA A 73 -3.17 -4.92 -6.72
N PHE A 74 -3.70 -4.64 -5.52
CA PHE A 74 -2.96 -3.89 -4.50
C PHE A 74 -1.75 -4.67 -3.98
N ALA A 75 -1.95 -5.96 -3.69
CA ALA A 75 -0.89 -6.83 -3.20
C ALA A 75 0.25 -6.96 -4.23
N SER A 76 -0.07 -7.12 -5.51
CA SER A 76 0.93 -7.19 -6.59
C SER A 76 1.64 -5.86 -6.82
N ALA A 77 0.97 -4.73 -6.60
CA ALA A 77 1.58 -3.40 -6.66
C ALA A 77 2.47 -3.09 -5.46
N THR A 78 2.28 -3.77 -4.33
CA THR A 78 2.95 -3.44 -3.07
C THR A 78 4.47 -3.52 -3.16
N PRO A 79 5.11 -4.56 -3.74
CA PRO A 79 6.56 -4.57 -3.92
C PRO A 79 7.08 -3.34 -4.70
N VAL A 80 6.37 -2.93 -5.76
CA VAL A 80 6.74 -1.76 -6.57
C VAL A 80 6.54 -0.47 -5.78
N ALA A 81 5.43 -0.35 -5.06
CA ALA A 81 5.17 0.78 -4.17
C ALA A 81 6.25 0.94 -3.11
N MET A 82 6.71 -0.16 -2.51
CA MET A 82 7.78 -0.13 -1.52
C MET A 82 9.11 0.36 -2.12
N ILE A 83 9.43 -0.04 -3.35
CA ILE A 83 10.61 0.49 -4.06
C ILE A 83 10.47 2.00 -4.28
N PHE A 84 9.29 2.45 -4.72
CA PHE A 84 8.99 3.87 -4.92
C PHE A 84 9.05 4.67 -3.61
N MET A 85 8.65 4.06 -2.49
CA MET A 85 8.74 4.66 -1.16
C MET A 85 10.18 4.87 -0.72
N LEU A 86 11.04 3.85 -0.90
CA LEU A 86 12.46 3.92 -0.58
C LEU A 86 13.18 4.90 -1.51
N GLY A 87 12.91 4.86 -2.81
CA GLY A 87 13.45 5.79 -3.80
C GLY A 87 12.98 7.23 -3.58
N GLY A 88 11.70 7.41 -3.20
CA GLY A 88 11.13 8.70 -2.84
C GLY A 88 11.82 9.34 -1.64
N GLY A 89 12.41 8.55 -0.74
CA GLY A 89 13.24 9.06 0.36
C GLY A 89 14.43 9.91 -0.10
N LEU A 90 14.89 9.77 -1.35
CA LEU A 90 15.91 10.64 -1.94
C LEU A 90 15.44 12.10 -2.11
N LEU A 91 14.11 12.31 -2.12
CA LEU A 91 13.47 13.63 -2.17
C LEU A 91 12.96 14.07 -0.78
N GLY A 92 13.43 13.41 0.28
CA GLY A 92 13.00 13.63 1.66
C GLY A 92 11.62 13.05 1.98
N PHE A 93 11.06 13.48 3.12
CA PHE A 93 9.83 12.91 3.68
C PHE A 93 8.62 12.98 2.74
N ILE A 94 8.54 14.05 1.94
CA ILE A 94 7.45 14.22 0.97
C ILE A 94 7.50 13.12 -0.10
N GLY A 95 8.69 12.81 -0.61
CA GLY A 95 8.85 11.75 -1.60
C GLY A 95 8.49 10.37 -1.03
N THR A 96 8.92 10.07 0.20
CA THR A 96 8.53 8.83 0.91
C THR A 96 7.01 8.70 1.05
N LEU A 97 6.32 9.79 1.36
CA LEU A 97 4.87 9.78 1.53
C LEU A 97 4.10 9.58 0.22
N ILE A 98 4.47 10.31 -0.83
CA ILE A 98 3.66 10.47 -2.04
C ILE A 98 3.96 9.40 -3.10
N PHE A 99 5.23 9.04 -3.28
CA PHE A 99 5.64 8.17 -4.38
C PHE A 99 5.05 6.76 -4.34
N PRO A 100 4.92 6.07 -3.18
CA PRO A 100 4.29 4.75 -3.15
C PRO A 100 2.82 4.78 -3.56
N GLN A 101 2.15 5.93 -3.43
CA GLN A 101 0.74 6.08 -3.75
C GLN A 101 0.49 5.95 -5.26
N ILE A 102 1.50 6.22 -6.09
CA ILE A 102 1.38 6.13 -7.55
C ILE A 102 1.12 4.68 -8.00
N PRO A 103 2.02 3.70 -7.75
CA PRO A 103 1.75 2.32 -8.13
C PRO A 103 0.54 1.75 -7.39
N TRP A 104 0.38 2.01 -6.08
CA TRP A 104 -0.81 1.55 -5.37
C TRP A 104 -2.09 2.08 -5.98
N GLY A 105 -2.18 3.38 -6.26
CA GLY A 105 -3.34 4.03 -6.85
C GLY A 105 -3.66 3.53 -8.25
N ILE A 106 -2.65 3.46 -9.14
CA ILE A 106 -2.86 3.01 -10.53
C ILE A 106 -3.33 1.55 -10.55
N PHE A 107 -2.66 0.66 -9.83
CA PHE A 107 -2.98 -0.77 -9.90
C PHE A 107 -4.30 -1.09 -9.19
N THR A 108 -4.62 -0.47 -8.05
CA THR A 108 -5.94 -0.67 -7.43
C THR A 108 -7.06 -0.09 -8.27
N TRP A 109 -6.83 1.04 -8.93
CA TRP A 109 -7.80 1.60 -9.86
C TRP A 109 -8.07 0.66 -11.04
N LEU A 110 -7.02 0.13 -11.68
CA LEU A 110 -7.14 -0.86 -12.75
C LEU A 110 -7.83 -2.14 -12.26
N GLY A 111 -7.43 -2.66 -11.10
CA GLY A 111 -8.07 -3.80 -10.45
C GLY A 111 -9.55 -3.54 -10.17
N SER A 112 -9.92 -2.31 -9.80
CA SER A 112 -11.31 -1.92 -9.55
C SER A 112 -12.13 -1.89 -10.83
N ILE A 113 -11.57 -1.45 -11.96
CA ILE A 113 -12.22 -1.49 -13.27
C ILE A 113 -12.45 -2.95 -13.69
N LEU A 114 -11.40 -3.78 -13.59
CA LEU A 114 -11.48 -5.20 -13.94
C LEU A 114 -12.48 -5.95 -13.04
N GLY A 115 -12.47 -5.67 -11.73
CA GLY A 115 -13.39 -6.26 -10.77
C GLY A 115 -14.85 -5.98 -11.09
N LYS A 116 -15.18 -4.73 -11.46
CA LYS A 116 -16.52 -4.35 -11.92
C LYS A 116 -16.90 -5.02 -13.24
N PHE A 117 -15.96 -5.14 -14.18
CA PHE A 117 -16.21 -5.79 -15.45
C PHE A 117 -16.52 -7.28 -15.28
N LEU A 118 -15.75 -7.98 -14.46
CA LEU A 118 -15.98 -9.40 -14.15
C LEU A 118 -17.25 -9.61 -13.33
N GLY A 119 -17.61 -8.67 -12.46
CA GLY A 119 -18.84 -8.70 -11.68
C GLY A 119 -20.12 -8.53 -12.51
N LYS A 120 -20.05 -7.95 -13.71
CA LYS A 120 -21.19 -7.87 -14.65
C LYS A 120 -21.42 -9.14 -15.46
N ARG A 121 -20.45 -10.06 -15.46
CA ARG A 121 -20.43 -11.27 -16.30
C ARG A 121 -20.74 -12.56 -15.54
N GLY A 122 -20.93 -12.50 -14.22
CA GLY A 122 -21.26 -13.65 -13.37
C GLY A 122 -22.49 -13.35 -12.55
#